data_AF-A0A1H9TFG4-F1
#
_entry.id   AF-A0A1H9TFG4-F1
#
_cell.length_a   1.000
_cell.length_b   1.000
_cell.length_c   1.000
_cell.angle_alpha   90.00
_cell.angle_beta   90.00
_cell.angle_gamma   90.00
#
_symmetry.space_group_name_H-M   'P 1'
#
loop_
_entity.id
_entity.type
_entity.pdbx_description
1 polymer ?
#
loop_
_entity_poly.entity_id
_entity_poly.type
_entity_poly.pdbx_seq_one_letter_code
_entity_poly.pdbx_strand_id
1 'polypeptide(L)'
;MSVLPPLTRRALLVTTAVAGLAACTPKPTAPPPPDPLAALAARARADAALANAIAAAVPALAPNASAVATARTEHAELLQREVDRERPPAPSSSSAAPPTTAAPSAPTDQAAAVKALVDGLTAAQQEAIEVVVGVPRYRAGMVGSVAAGCASLVEVLA
;
A
#
# COMPACT_ATOMS: atom_id res chain seq x y z
N MET A 1 -39.99 47.01 -7.99
CA MET A 1 -39.52 45.92 -8.87
C MET A 1 -38.49 46.52 -9.82
N SER A 2 -37.21 46.48 -9.45
CA SER A 2 -36.12 47.02 -10.26
C SER A 2 -35.29 45.86 -10.79
N VAL A 3 -35.21 45.77 -12.12
CA VAL A 3 -34.54 44.72 -12.87
C VAL A 3 -33.03 45.01 -12.87
N LEU A 4 -32.22 44.08 -12.37
CA LEU A 4 -30.75 44.16 -12.44
C LEU A 4 -30.26 43.68 -13.83
N PRO A 5 -29.29 44.37 -14.45
CA PRO A 5 -28.73 43.99 -15.74
C PRO A 5 -27.81 42.75 -15.64
N PRO A 6 -27.67 41.95 -16.71
CA PRO A 6 -26.82 40.76 -16.70
C PRO A 6 -25.34 41.12 -16.89
N LEU A 7 -24.51 40.89 -15.87
CA LEU A 7 -23.07 41.06 -15.99
C LEU A 7 -22.43 39.78 -16.53
N THR A 8 -22.05 39.86 -17.80
CA THR A 8 -21.39 38.84 -18.59
C THR A 8 -19.92 38.62 -18.18
N ARG A 9 -19.48 37.36 -18.33
CA ARG A 9 -18.09 36.91 -18.31
C ARG A 9 -17.22 37.76 -19.25
N ARG A 10 -16.41 38.68 -18.72
CA ARG A 10 -15.06 39.07 -19.21
C ARG A 10 -14.65 40.41 -18.60
N ALA A 11 -13.37 40.50 -18.28
CA ALA A 11 -12.62 41.71 -17.92
C ALA A 11 -12.45 41.95 -16.41
N LEU A 12 -11.42 41.30 -15.84
CA LEU A 12 -10.43 42.09 -15.10
C LEU A 12 -9.04 41.46 -15.26
N LEU A 13 -8.24 42.09 -16.11
CA LEU A 13 -6.80 41.94 -16.18
C LEU A 13 -6.20 42.58 -14.93
N VAL A 14 -5.39 41.82 -14.17
CA VAL A 14 -4.46 42.38 -13.19
C VAL A 14 -3.07 41.84 -13.51
N THR A 15 -2.27 42.69 -14.13
CA THR A 15 -0.83 42.55 -14.33
C THR A 15 -0.13 42.72 -12.98
N THR A 16 0.55 41.67 -12.50
CA THR A 16 1.51 41.79 -11.38
C THR A 16 2.91 41.45 -11.88
N ALA A 17 3.86 42.30 -11.50
CA ALA A 17 5.24 42.30 -11.94
C ALA A 17 5.98 41.01 -11.56
N VAL A 18 6.76 40.48 -12.51
CA VAL A 18 7.73 39.41 -12.26
C VAL A 18 8.95 40.05 -11.56
N ALA A 19 8.91 40.07 -10.23
CA ALA A 19 10.13 40.25 -9.44
C ALA A 19 10.86 38.89 -9.43
N GLY A 20 12.06 38.86 -10.00
CA GLY A 20 12.91 37.68 -10.01
C GLY A 20 13.17 37.17 -8.59
N LEU A 21 12.61 36.02 -8.26
CA LEU A 21 12.96 35.30 -7.05
C LEU A 21 14.37 34.74 -7.25
N ALA A 22 15.33 35.37 -6.58
CA ALA A 22 16.64 34.80 -6.32
C ALA A 22 16.46 33.35 -5.87
N ALA A 23 17.05 32.42 -6.62
CA ALA A 23 17.12 31.02 -6.27
C ALA A 23 18.02 30.86 -5.04
N CYS A 24 17.45 31.09 -3.85
CA CYS A 24 18.00 30.60 -2.60
C CYS A 24 17.88 29.08 -2.66
N THR A 25 18.93 28.39 -3.11
CA THR A 25 19.02 26.93 -2.99
C THR A 25 19.07 26.60 -1.50
N PRO A 26 18.01 26.03 -0.90
CA PRO A 26 18.11 25.55 0.45
C PRO A 26 19.15 24.41 0.43
N LYS A 27 20.01 24.37 1.45
CA LYS A 27 20.89 23.25 1.77
C LYS A 27 20.14 21.92 1.53
N PRO A 28 20.77 20.86 0.96
CA PRO A 28 20.07 19.60 0.70
C PRO A 28 19.41 19.10 1.97
N THR A 29 18.08 19.22 2.02
CA THR A 29 17.27 18.66 3.08
C THR A 29 17.47 17.16 3.05
N ALA A 30 17.63 16.53 4.21
CA ALA A 30 17.72 15.07 4.28
C ALA A 30 16.56 14.44 3.47
N PRO A 31 16.80 13.34 2.74
CA PRO A 31 15.75 12.70 1.96
C PRO A 31 14.55 12.40 2.86
N PRO A 32 13.32 12.57 2.35
CA PRO A 32 12.12 12.35 3.15
C PRO A 32 12.12 10.91 3.68
N PRO A 33 11.57 10.67 4.89
CA PRO A 33 11.47 9.32 5.45
C PRO A 33 10.71 8.40 4.48
N PRO A 34 10.94 7.07 4.48
CA PRO A 34 10.25 6.14 3.59
C PRO A 34 8.72 6.24 3.72
N ASP A 35 8.00 5.94 2.63
CA ASP A 35 6.53 5.92 2.67
C ASP A 35 6.06 4.77 3.59
N PRO A 36 5.22 5.02 4.61
CA PRO A 36 4.75 3.97 5.51
C PRO A 36 3.99 2.84 4.80
N LEU A 37 3.34 3.12 3.67
CA LEU A 37 2.64 2.08 2.89
C LEU A 37 3.60 1.10 2.22
N ALA A 38 4.86 1.46 2.01
CA ALA A 38 5.86 0.57 1.41
C ALA A 38 6.14 -0.64 2.31
N ALA A 39 6.15 -0.44 3.63
CA ALA A 39 6.29 -1.51 4.60
C ALA A 39 5.09 -2.46 4.58
N LEU A 40 3.86 -1.91 4.53
CA LEU A 40 2.64 -2.72 4.40
C LEU A 40 2.59 -3.51 3.09
N ALA A 41 3.05 -2.91 1.98
CA ALA A 41 3.13 -3.60 0.69
C ALA A 41 4.15 -4.75 0.74
N ALA A 42 5.31 -4.55 1.36
CA ALA A 42 6.31 -5.59 1.57
C ALA A 42 5.78 -6.74 2.42
N ARG A 43 5.09 -6.41 3.52
CA ARG A 43 4.44 -7.40 4.39
C ARG A 43 3.41 -8.21 3.62
N ALA A 44 2.55 -7.57 2.84
CA ALA A 44 1.54 -8.25 2.03
C ALA A 44 2.13 -9.25 1.03
N ARG A 45 3.28 -8.93 0.40
CA ARG A 45 4.00 -9.90 -0.46
C ARG A 45 4.57 -11.07 0.32
N ALA A 46 5.10 -10.82 1.53
CA ALA A 46 5.63 -11.87 2.38
C ALA A 46 4.52 -12.83 2.84
N ASP A 47 3.36 -12.29 3.25
CA ASP A 47 2.18 -13.09 3.60
C ASP A 47 1.71 -13.94 2.40
N ALA A 48 1.65 -13.35 1.20
CA ALA A 48 1.27 -14.05 -0.01
C ALA A 48 2.26 -15.18 -0.37
N ALA A 49 3.56 -14.93 -0.24
CA ALA A 49 4.59 -15.93 -0.46
C ALA A 49 4.50 -17.09 0.54
N LEU A 50 4.27 -16.80 1.82
CA LEU A 50 4.04 -17.82 2.84
C LEU A 50 2.79 -18.66 2.53
N ALA A 51 1.69 -18.01 2.16
CA ALA A 51 0.45 -18.68 1.81
C ALA A 51 0.58 -19.59 0.58
N ASN A 52 1.31 -19.14 -0.45
CA ASN A 52 1.66 -20.00 -1.60
C ASN A 52 2.52 -21.20 -1.18
N ALA A 53 3.51 -21.00 -0.31
CA ALA A 53 4.36 -22.07 0.18
C ALA A 53 3.55 -23.10 1.00
N ILE A 54 2.61 -22.65 1.84
CA ILE A 54 1.70 -23.51 2.58
C ILE A 54 0.74 -24.27 1.64
N ALA A 55 0.19 -23.60 0.63
CA ALA A 55 -0.68 -24.23 -0.35
C ALA A 55 0.03 -25.38 -1.10
N ALA A 56 1.32 -25.23 -1.37
CA ALA A 56 2.14 -26.28 -1.97
C ALA A 56 2.52 -27.40 -0.99
N ALA A 57 2.78 -27.08 0.28
CA ALA A 57 3.26 -28.03 1.28
C ALA A 57 2.14 -28.84 1.96
N VAL A 58 0.93 -28.27 2.08
CA VAL A 58 -0.19 -28.85 2.83
C VAL A 58 -1.43 -28.92 1.92
N PRO A 59 -1.64 -30.02 1.16
CA PRO A 59 -2.72 -30.11 0.18
C PRO A 59 -4.13 -29.86 0.75
N ALA A 60 -4.36 -30.23 2.01
CA ALA A 60 -5.63 -30.01 2.70
C ALA A 60 -5.97 -28.50 2.88
N LEU A 61 -4.96 -27.62 2.90
CA LEU A 61 -5.14 -26.17 3.04
C LEU A 61 -5.04 -25.45 1.69
N ALA A 62 -4.70 -26.13 0.60
CA ALA A 62 -4.37 -25.50 -0.67
C ALA A 62 -5.43 -24.51 -1.18
N PRO A 63 -6.74 -24.80 -1.14
CA PRO A 63 -7.76 -23.83 -1.57
C PRO A 63 -7.76 -22.55 -0.73
N ASN A 64 -7.79 -22.68 0.60
CA ASN A 64 -7.88 -21.55 1.52
C ASN A 64 -6.57 -20.73 1.52
N ALA A 65 -5.42 -21.40 1.53
CA ALA A 65 -4.12 -20.76 1.45
C ALA A 65 -3.91 -20.03 0.10
N SER A 66 -4.41 -20.59 -1.01
CA SER A 66 -4.36 -19.90 -2.32
C SER A 66 -5.26 -18.66 -2.36
N ALA A 67 -6.43 -18.71 -1.70
CA ALA A 67 -7.30 -17.54 -1.56
C ALA A 67 -6.62 -16.42 -0.75
N VAL A 68 -5.94 -16.78 0.35
CA VAL A 68 -5.12 -15.84 1.13
C VAL A 68 -4.00 -15.26 0.25
N ALA A 69 -3.27 -16.09 -0.49
CA ALA A 69 -2.17 -15.64 -1.35
C ALA A 69 -2.65 -14.64 -2.42
N THR A 70 -3.80 -14.92 -3.04
CA THR A 70 -4.41 -14.05 -4.05
C THR A 70 -4.76 -12.69 -3.46
N ALA A 71 -5.53 -12.68 -2.37
CA ALA A 71 -5.96 -11.45 -1.73
C ALA A 71 -4.77 -10.63 -1.19
N ARG A 72 -3.76 -11.27 -0.60
CA ARG A 72 -2.55 -10.57 -0.12
C ARG A 72 -1.69 -10.03 -1.26
N THR A 73 -1.68 -10.68 -2.42
CA THR A 73 -1.05 -10.14 -3.63
C THR A 73 -1.76 -8.87 -4.10
N GLU A 74 -3.10 -8.89 -4.19
CA GLU A 74 -3.89 -7.71 -4.58
C GLU A 74 -3.70 -6.53 -3.62
N HIS A 75 -3.69 -6.80 -2.30
CA HIS A 75 -3.37 -5.78 -1.30
C HIS A 75 -1.97 -5.18 -1.51
N ALA A 76 -0.95 -6.01 -1.78
CA ALA A 76 0.40 -5.54 -2.04
C ALA A 76 0.48 -4.62 -3.27
N GLU A 77 -0.23 -4.97 -4.35
CA GLU A 77 -0.29 -4.17 -5.57
C GLU A 77 -1.03 -2.85 -5.38
N LEU A 78 -2.16 -2.85 -4.65
CA LEU A 78 -2.89 -1.63 -4.30
C LEU A 78 -2.02 -0.67 -3.47
N LEU A 79 -1.38 -1.20 -2.43
CA LEU A 79 -0.49 -0.42 -1.57
C LEU A 79 0.72 0.12 -2.35
N GLN A 80 1.34 -0.70 -3.20
CA GLN A 80 2.49 -0.28 -3.99
C GLN A 80 2.12 0.77 -5.03
N ARG A 81 0.99 0.62 -5.73
CA ARG A 81 0.50 1.65 -6.66
C ARG A 81 0.32 2.98 -5.97
N GLU A 82 -0.13 2.97 -4.73
CA GLU A 82 -0.29 4.17 -3.95
C GLU A 82 1.06 4.78 -3.52
N VAL A 83 2.02 3.95 -3.09
CA VAL A 83 3.41 4.39 -2.87
C VAL A 83 3.98 5.07 -4.12
N ASP A 84 3.84 4.44 -5.29
CA ASP A 84 4.37 4.93 -6.55
C ASP A 84 3.65 6.21 -7.03
N ARG A 85 2.38 6.40 -6.65
CA ARG A 85 1.62 7.63 -6.94
C ARG A 85 2.19 8.84 -6.21
N GLU A 86 2.50 8.70 -4.91
CA GLU A 86 3.13 9.78 -4.12
C GLU A 86 4.62 9.92 -4.41
N ARG A 87 5.30 8.82 -4.76
CA ARG A 87 6.74 8.78 -5.00
C ARG A 87 7.05 7.99 -6.28
N PRO A 88 6.87 8.62 -7.45
CA PRO A 88 7.15 7.96 -8.71
C PRO A 88 8.61 7.49 -8.79
N PRO A 89 8.88 6.28 -9.27
CA PRO A 89 10.25 5.81 -9.48
C PRO A 89 10.98 6.71 -10.50
N ALA A 90 12.28 6.92 -10.30
CA ALA A 90 13.08 7.78 -11.17
C ALA A 90 13.14 7.22 -12.60
N PRO A 91 13.04 8.06 -13.66
CA PRO A 91 12.92 7.65 -15.06
C PRO A 91 14.18 7.00 -15.69
N SER A 92 15.13 6.52 -14.89
CA SER A 92 16.34 5.84 -15.37
C SER A 92 16.72 4.61 -14.55
N SER A 93 15.80 4.14 -13.71
CA SER A 93 15.93 2.87 -13.00
C SER A 93 15.70 1.77 -14.02
N SER A 94 16.74 1.40 -14.79
CA SER A 94 16.76 0.12 -15.49
C SER A 94 16.33 -0.93 -14.48
N SER A 95 15.28 -1.69 -14.80
CA SER A 95 14.69 -2.71 -13.94
C SER A 95 15.78 -3.73 -13.58
N ALA A 96 16.51 -3.48 -12.50
CA ALA A 96 17.38 -4.49 -11.91
C ALA A 96 16.44 -5.61 -11.49
N ALA A 97 16.65 -6.81 -12.05
CA ALA A 97 15.87 -7.98 -11.70
C ALA A 97 15.82 -8.06 -10.16
N PRO A 98 14.63 -8.13 -9.55
CA PRO A 98 14.53 -8.21 -8.10
C PRO A 98 15.38 -9.39 -7.62
N PRO A 99 16.14 -9.24 -6.51
CA PRO A 99 16.92 -10.34 -5.99
C PRO A 99 16.00 -11.54 -5.78
N THR A 100 16.37 -12.71 -6.32
CA THR A 100 15.66 -13.97 -6.10
C THR A 100 15.70 -14.28 -4.61
N THR A 101 14.64 -13.89 -3.90
CA THR A 101 14.48 -14.20 -2.49
C THR A 101 14.05 -15.66 -2.41
N ALA A 102 14.75 -16.46 -1.62
CA ALA A 102 14.38 -17.86 -1.41
C ALA A 102 12.93 -17.94 -0.92
N ALA A 103 12.18 -18.93 -1.43
CA ALA A 103 10.82 -19.16 -0.97
C ALA A 103 10.80 -19.40 0.54
N PRO A 104 9.82 -18.84 1.27
CA PRO A 104 9.73 -19.05 2.71
C PRO A 104 9.55 -20.55 3.01
N SER A 105 10.22 -21.03 4.06
CA SER A 105 10.00 -22.38 4.56
C SER A 105 8.61 -22.44 5.19
N ALA A 106 7.71 -23.24 4.63
CA ALA A 106 6.36 -23.44 5.15
C ALA A 106 6.35 -24.58 6.18
N PRO A 107 5.56 -24.45 7.27
CA PRO A 107 5.25 -25.59 8.14
C PRO A 107 4.59 -26.71 7.33
N THR A 108 4.99 -27.96 7.59
CA THR A 108 4.37 -29.14 6.98
C THR A 108 3.21 -29.71 7.80
N ASP A 109 3.17 -29.40 9.10
CA ASP A 109 2.04 -29.72 9.96
C ASP A 109 0.87 -28.76 9.70
N GLN A 110 -0.33 -29.32 9.52
CA GLN A 110 -1.52 -28.55 9.17
C GLN A 110 -1.89 -27.52 10.24
N ALA A 111 -1.83 -27.88 11.52
CA ALA A 111 -2.18 -26.97 12.61
C ALA A 111 -1.17 -25.82 12.71
N ALA A 112 0.13 -26.13 12.58
CA ALA A 112 1.18 -25.12 12.53
C ALA A 112 1.04 -24.19 11.31
N ALA A 113 0.64 -24.71 10.15
CA ALA A 113 0.43 -23.93 8.94
C ALA A 113 -0.76 -22.97 9.09
N VAL A 114 -1.91 -23.43 9.61
CA VAL A 114 -3.06 -22.56 9.91
C VAL A 114 -2.66 -21.47 10.90
N LYS A 115 -1.97 -21.85 12.00
CA LYS A 115 -1.50 -20.89 13.00
C LYS A 115 -0.59 -19.83 12.39
N ALA A 116 0.35 -20.20 11.53
CA ALA A 116 1.27 -19.27 10.87
C ALA A 116 0.53 -18.25 10.00
N LEU A 117 -0.51 -18.67 9.26
CA LEU A 117 -1.33 -17.77 8.47
C LEU A 117 -2.20 -16.83 9.34
N VAL A 118 -2.84 -17.37 10.38
CA VAL A 118 -3.67 -16.57 11.30
C VAL A 118 -2.83 -15.52 12.04
N ASP A 119 -1.68 -15.91 12.58
CA ASP A 119 -0.76 -14.99 13.25
C ASP A 119 -0.27 -13.90 12.27
N GLY A 120 0.10 -14.30 11.05
CA GLY A 120 0.56 -13.40 10.00
C GLY A 120 -0.49 -12.36 9.61
N LEU A 121 -1.74 -12.79 9.38
CA LEU A 121 -2.86 -11.90 9.02
C LEU A 121 -3.27 -11.00 10.18
N THR A 122 -3.27 -11.51 11.41
CA THR A 122 -3.59 -10.72 12.62
C THR A 122 -2.55 -9.63 12.84
N ALA A 123 -1.27 -9.95 12.72
CA ALA A 123 -0.21 -8.94 12.82
C ALA A 123 -0.29 -7.91 11.68
N ALA A 124 -0.56 -8.34 10.44
CA ALA A 124 -0.72 -7.42 9.31
C ALA A 124 -1.94 -6.47 9.49
N GLN A 125 -3.02 -6.95 10.11
CA GLN A 125 -4.15 -6.11 10.49
C GLN A 125 -3.73 -5.03 11.50
N GLN A 126 -3.01 -5.40 12.57
CA GLN A 126 -2.58 -4.45 13.59
C GLN A 126 -1.61 -3.40 13.03
N GLU A 127 -0.61 -3.83 12.25
CA GLU A 127 0.32 -2.92 11.54
C GLU A 127 -0.42 -1.93 10.64
N ALA A 128 -1.46 -2.39 9.91
CA ALA A 128 -2.27 -1.51 9.09
C ALA A 128 -3.05 -0.49 9.94
N ILE A 129 -3.66 -0.91 11.06
CA ILE A 129 -4.38 -0.02 11.99
C ILE A 129 -3.46 1.05 12.57
N GLU A 130 -2.23 0.70 12.93
CA GLU A 130 -1.22 1.65 13.41
C GLU A 130 -0.85 2.69 12.33
N VAL A 131 -0.80 2.29 11.07
CA VAL A 131 -0.53 3.22 9.96
C VAL A 131 -1.71 4.16 9.69
N VAL A 132 -2.95 3.74 9.90
CA VAL A 132 -4.16 4.53 9.64
C VAL A 132 -4.13 5.90 10.31
N VAL A 133 -3.60 6.00 11.55
CA VAL A 133 -3.58 7.26 12.31
C VAL A 133 -2.58 8.29 11.74
N GLY A 134 -1.60 7.85 10.96
CA GLY A 134 -0.50 8.68 10.44
C GLY A 134 -0.63 9.12 8.98
N VAL A 135 -1.68 8.68 8.27
CA VAL A 135 -1.82 8.91 6.82
C VAL A 135 -3.01 9.83 6.46
N PRO A 136 -2.99 10.51 5.30
CA PRO A 136 -4.13 11.28 4.83
C PRO A 136 -5.43 10.45 4.76
N ARG A 137 -6.59 11.10 4.98
CA ARG A 137 -7.90 10.42 5.12
C ARG A 137 -8.23 9.42 4.01
N TYR A 138 -7.89 9.71 2.77
CA TYR A 138 -8.17 8.79 1.67
C TYR A 138 -7.28 7.53 1.75
N ARG A 139 -5.98 7.66 2.12
CA ARG A 139 -5.10 6.51 2.42
C ARG A 139 -5.59 5.75 3.64
N ALA A 140 -6.07 6.45 4.66
CA ALA A 140 -6.64 5.83 5.86
C ALA A 140 -7.81 4.91 5.51
N GLY A 141 -8.72 5.34 4.62
CA GLY A 141 -9.83 4.50 4.14
C GLY A 141 -9.34 3.26 3.39
N MET A 142 -8.37 3.42 2.49
CA MET A 142 -7.76 2.31 1.77
C MET A 142 -7.05 1.32 2.72
N VAL A 143 -6.20 1.82 3.63
CA VAL A 143 -5.48 0.98 4.61
C VAL A 143 -6.46 0.30 5.57
N GLY A 144 -7.52 0.99 6.00
CA GLY A 144 -8.60 0.40 6.78
C GLY A 144 -9.30 -0.75 6.05
N SER A 145 -9.52 -0.63 4.74
CA SER A 145 -10.04 -1.72 3.91
C SER A 145 -9.08 -2.91 3.85
N VAL A 146 -7.76 -2.68 3.79
CA VAL A 146 -6.75 -3.75 3.84
C VAL A 146 -6.77 -4.45 5.20
N ALA A 147 -6.86 -3.69 6.30
CA ALA A 147 -6.95 -4.25 7.65
C ALA A 147 -8.21 -5.11 7.84
N ALA A 148 -9.35 -4.64 7.32
CA ALA A 148 -10.60 -5.40 7.30
C ALA A 148 -10.48 -6.66 6.43
N GLY A 149 -9.84 -6.57 5.27
CA GLY A 149 -9.54 -7.72 4.41
C GLY A 149 -8.69 -8.78 5.12
N CYS A 150 -7.65 -8.38 5.87
CA CYS A 150 -6.88 -9.30 6.70
C CYS A 150 -7.74 -9.99 7.77
N ALA A 151 -8.67 -9.25 8.40
CA ALA A 151 -9.62 -9.82 9.36
C ALA A 151 -10.48 -10.93 8.71
N SER A 152 -11.07 -10.62 7.55
CA SER A 152 -11.92 -11.58 6.83
C SER A 152 -11.15 -12.82 6.37
N LEU A 153 -9.87 -12.68 6.03
CA LEU A 153 -9.02 -13.81 5.64
C LEU A 153 -8.71 -14.75 6.82
N VAL A 154 -8.74 -14.27 8.07
CA VAL A 154 -8.62 -15.15 9.25
C VAL A 154 -9.81 -16.10 9.33
N GLU A 155 -11.03 -15.63 9.03
CA GLU A 155 -12.24 -16.45 9.03
C GLU A 155 -12.24 -17.52 7.91
N VAL A 156 -11.51 -17.30 6.81
CA VAL A 156 -11.32 -18.30 5.74
C VAL A 156 -10.49 -19.50 6.23
N LEU A 157 -9.72 -19.31 7.30
CA LEU A 157 -8.80 -20.32 7.86
C LEU A 157 -9.38 -21.02 9.10
N ALA A 158 -10.56 -20.60 9.56
CA ALA A 158 -11.26 -21.14 10.72
C ALA A 158 -12.03 -22.44 10.42
#